data_AF-A0A4Q1CN45-F1
#
_entry.id   AF-A0A4Q1CN45-F1
#
_cell.length_a   1.000
_cell.length_b   1.000
_cell.length_c   1.000
_cell.angle_alpha   90.00
_cell.angle_beta   90.00
_cell.angle_gamma   90.00
#
_symmetry.space_group_name_H-M   'P 1'
#
loop_
_entity.id
_entity.type
_entity.pdbx_description
1 polymer ?
#
loop_
_entity_poly.entity_id
_entity_poly.type
_entity_poly.pdbx_seq_one_letter_code
_entity_poly.pdbx_strand_id
1 'polypeptide(L)'
;MAKSTKPVKKSAAATRVTGTELAELTKRMKVLRINPTVNITKFAAAVKKINPNALIPVSKLPEDVVASLKNLKDSAKRFHGAKIPLTWFPPQLIFSPCSDKFGYLTSATVRASSKMDFNVVNVGLLNQLGELMGNSDREATITDSNIPAGYTYFGQFVDHDITLDVSSTIDAVNDANSINNMRTPALDLDNVYGRGPALNPFLYEFPSSGPSTAVKLKLGVNRDAGKGGPSTVGGGIAGMQIQTDFDVPRMSGTNTAVIGDPRNDENLFVAQFQSAMLKFHNAVVDIVVASGFTGDIFVEAKKIVTHHYQWAVINDFLKRICGAATVTNSLSSVVATVGSPFRMPVEFSVGAYRFGHSLIRERYWINHNFINQPLADAFGFIRNPNLPVLSNWVVDFNAFFQTGIPVPVFNMARKIDSVLANGLETLPGGSGIMSILAARNLRRGLALGLPSGQATAVALGLVPLTTAQLKSGLSAAEVTLLNSNGGILLSKTPLWYYCLREAAVVGGGNSLGPLGAKIVADTFVRMLKRDGDSYINKPGGFTPFLPSDAAGNFTVTDIIKFSGVNVP
;
A
#
# COMPACT_ATOMS: atom_id res chain seq x y z
N MET A 1 -27.15 32.36 -68.50
CA MET A 1 -25.69 32.54 -68.57
C MET A 1 -25.03 31.60 -67.59
N ALA A 2 -24.31 30.59 -68.08
CA ALA A 2 -23.55 29.65 -67.25
C ALA A 2 -22.21 30.28 -66.83
N LYS A 3 -21.84 30.20 -65.55
CA LYS A 3 -20.44 30.23 -65.12
C LYS A 3 -20.19 29.09 -64.13
N SER A 4 -19.36 28.17 -64.61
CA SER A 4 -18.79 27.01 -63.94
C SER A 4 -17.85 27.45 -62.80
N THR A 5 -18.01 26.86 -61.63
CA THR A 5 -16.98 26.84 -60.57
C THR A 5 -16.65 25.39 -60.24
N LYS A 6 -15.49 24.93 -60.70
CA LYS A 6 -14.90 23.63 -60.31
C LYS A 6 -14.43 23.68 -58.85
N PRO A 7 -14.52 22.58 -58.08
CA PRO A 7 -13.92 22.50 -56.76
C PRO A 7 -12.41 22.18 -56.88
N VAL A 8 -11.59 22.95 -56.17
CA VAL A 8 -10.14 22.75 -56.06
C VAL A 8 -9.85 21.54 -55.17
N LYS A 9 -9.30 20.46 -55.76
CA LYS A 9 -8.66 19.37 -55.01
C LYS A 9 -7.38 19.89 -54.35
N LYS A 10 -7.39 20.13 -53.02
CA LYS A 10 -6.15 20.18 -52.24
C LYS A 10 -5.61 18.76 -52.08
N SER A 11 -4.63 18.39 -52.90
CA SER A 11 -3.82 17.19 -52.64
C SER A 11 -2.99 17.43 -51.37
N ALA A 12 -3.18 16.63 -50.34
CA ALA A 12 -2.24 16.55 -49.24
C ALA A 12 -0.92 16.00 -49.79
N ALA A 13 0.08 16.87 -49.98
CA ALA A 13 1.43 16.45 -50.30
C ALA A 13 1.94 15.55 -49.15
N ALA A 14 2.10 14.25 -49.42
CA ALA A 14 2.77 13.36 -48.49
C ALA A 14 4.22 13.85 -48.32
N THR A 15 4.56 14.35 -47.14
CA THR A 15 5.90 14.85 -46.83
C THR A 15 6.91 13.72 -47.01
N ARG A 16 7.63 13.71 -48.14
CA ARG A 16 8.60 12.67 -48.49
C ARG A 16 9.76 12.71 -47.50
N VAL A 17 10.09 11.57 -46.89
CA VAL A 17 11.26 11.40 -46.01
C VAL A 17 12.49 11.22 -46.89
N THR A 18 13.54 12.01 -46.66
CA THR A 18 14.80 11.96 -47.41
C THR A 18 15.70 10.82 -46.93
N GLY A 19 16.64 10.38 -47.78
CA GLY A 19 17.58 9.31 -47.41
C GLY A 19 18.47 9.65 -46.22
N THR A 20 18.85 10.91 -46.07
CA THR A 20 19.65 11.41 -44.95
C THR A 20 18.88 11.39 -43.63
N GLU A 21 17.62 11.83 -43.64
CA GLU A 21 16.73 11.77 -42.46
C GLU A 21 16.52 10.32 -41.99
N LEU A 22 16.41 9.38 -42.94
CA LEU A 22 16.26 7.96 -42.64
C LEU A 22 17.51 7.39 -41.95
N ALA A 23 18.70 7.72 -42.47
CA ALA A 23 19.97 7.27 -41.91
C ALA A 23 20.21 7.79 -40.48
N GLU A 24 19.89 9.07 -40.23
CA GLU A 24 20.01 9.68 -38.90
C GLU A 24 19.03 9.07 -37.91
N LEU A 25 17.78 8.84 -38.32
CA LEU A 25 16.77 8.17 -37.51
C LEU A 25 17.19 6.74 -37.18
N THR A 26 17.68 5.97 -38.14
CA THR A 26 18.19 4.61 -37.91
C THR A 26 19.36 4.59 -36.93
N LYS A 27 20.30 5.55 -37.05
CA LYS A 27 21.42 5.69 -36.09
C LYS A 27 20.91 5.96 -34.67
N ARG A 28 19.98 6.91 -34.52
CA ARG A 28 19.39 7.25 -33.23
C ARG A 28 18.62 6.07 -32.63
N MET A 29 17.87 5.35 -33.45
CA MET A 29 17.13 4.16 -33.05
C MET A 29 18.06 3.04 -32.57
N LYS A 30 19.20 2.82 -33.24
CA LYS A 30 20.22 1.85 -32.81
C LYS A 30 20.80 2.20 -31.44
N VAL A 31 21.14 3.48 -31.22
CA VAL A 31 21.64 3.97 -29.92
C VAL A 31 20.60 3.75 -28.81
N LEU A 32 19.34 4.06 -29.11
CA LEU A 32 18.22 3.93 -28.17
C LEU A 32 17.65 2.51 -28.09
N ARG A 33 18.21 1.53 -28.82
CA ARG A 33 17.72 0.15 -28.93
C ARG A 33 16.24 0.05 -29.34
N ILE A 34 15.79 0.97 -30.20
CA ILE A 34 14.43 1.00 -30.75
C ILE A 34 14.39 0.15 -32.02
N ASN A 35 13.66 -0.97 -31.95
CA ASN A 35 13.40 -1.83 -33.10
C ASN A 35 11.94 -1.62 -33.55
N PRO A 36 11.68 -0.90 -34.67
CA PRO A 36 10.34 -0.58 -35.11
C PRO A 36 9.69 -1.85 -35.69
N THR A 37 8.46 -2.13 -35.30
CA THR A 37 7.67 -3.23 -35.88
C THR A 37 7.09 -2.88 -37.25
N VAL A 38 7.21 -1.61 -37.67
CA VAL A 38 6.75 -1.10 -38.96
C VAL A 38 7.94 -0.70 -39.82
N ASN A 39 7.74 -0.69 -41.15
CA ASN A 39 8.76 -0.26 -42.09
C ASN A 39 9.34 1.10 -41.71
N ILE A 40 10.68 1.21 -41.74
CA ILE A 40 11.42 2.40 -41.29
C ILE A 40 10.98 3.70 -42.00
N THR A 41 10.54 3.63 -43.25
CA THR A 41 10.04 4.79 -44.00
C THR A 41 8.70 5.29 -43.44
N LYS A 42 7.81 4.37 -43.04
CA LYS A 42 6.53 4.70 -42.38
C LYS A 42 6.76 5.23 -40.97
N PHE A 43 7.71 4.62 -40.24
CA PHE A 43 8.13 5.09 -38.92
C PHE A 43 8.67 6.52 -39.00
N ALA A 44 9.56 6.81 -39.96
CA ALA A 44 10.11 8.14 -40.17
C ALA A 44 9.05 9.18 -40.57
N ALA A 45 8.10 8.80 -41.43
CA ALA A 45 6.99 9.69 -41.80
C ALA A 45 6.10 10.04 -40.60
N ALA A 46 5.89 9.10 -39.66
CA ALA A 46 5.18 9.36 -38.41
C ALA A 46 5.99 10.28 -37.48
N VAL A 47 7.29 10.01 -37.30
CA VAL A 47 8.20 10.86 -36.51
C VAL A 47 8.20 12.30 -37.03
N LYS A 48 8.20 12.51 -38.35
CA LYS A 48 8.20 13.85 -38.98
C LYS A 48 6.92 14.65 -38.73
N LYS A 49 5.81 13.98 -38.43
CA LYS A 49 4.54 14.65 -38.04
C LYS A 49 4.57 15.17 -36.61
N ILE A 50 5.51 14.68 -35.80
CA ILE A 50 5.71 15.17 -34.44
C ILE A 50 6.60 16.41 -34.55
N ASN A 51 6.04 17.58 -34.26
CA ASN A 51 6.83 18.79 -34.11
C ASN A 51 7.52 18.74 -32.73
N PRO A 52 8.84 18.49 -32.65
CA PRO A 52 9.54 18.40 -31.37
C PRO A 52 9.54 19.74 -30.61
N ASN A 53 9.25 20.84 -31.31
CA ASN A 53 9.21 22.20 -30.77
C ASN A 53 7.79 22.66 -30.42
N ALA A 54 6.76 21.86 -30.73
CA ALA A 54 5.38 22.09 -30.26
C ALA A 54 5.22 21.61 -28.82
N LEU A 55 6.14 22.01 -27.95
CA LEU A 55 6.09 21.70 -26.54
C LEU A 55 4.84 22.36 -25.96
N ILE A 56 4.02 21.59 -25.24
CA ILE A 56 3.05 22.18 -24.34
C ILE A 56 3.88 22.92 -23.30
N PRO A 57 3.80 24.26 -23.19
CA PRO A 57 4.57 24.98 -22.20
C PRO A 57 4.20 24.43 -20.83
N VAL A 58 5.19 23.95 -20.08
CA VAL A 58 4.96 23.39 -18.75
C VAL A 58 4.20 24.40 -17.88
N SER A 59 4.45 25.70 -18.05
CA SER A 59 3.72 26.79 -17.40
C SER A 59 2.21 26.85 -17.66
N LYS A 60 1.69 26.19 -18.70
CA LYS A 60 0.25 26.11 -19.02
C LYS A 60 -0.42 24.86 -18.44
N LEU A 61 0.34 23.97 -17.81
CA LEU A 61 -0.20 22.77 -17.16
C LEU A 61 -0.66 23.10 -15.73
N PRO A 62 -1.63 22.36 -15.17
CA PRO A 62 -2.00 22.45 -13.76
C PRO A 62 -0.79 22.32 -12.83
N GLU A 63 -0.81 23.01 -11.69
CA GLU A 63 0.34 23.17 -10.79
C GLU A 63 0.90 21.83 -10.28
N ASP A 64 0.01 20.90 -9.97
CA ASP A 64 0.28 19.51 -9.58
C ASP A 64 0.99 18.72 -10.70
N VAL A 65 0.58 18.91 -11.96
CA VAL A 65 1.24 18.32 -13.13
C VAL A 65 2.64 18.89 -13.31
N VAL A 66 2.79 20.22 -13.22
CA VAL A 66 4.09 20.91 -13.30
C VAL A 66 5.04 20.40 -12.23
N ALA A 67 4.54 20.25 -11.00
CA ALA A 67 5.30 19.68 -9.89
C ALA A 67 5.73 18.24 -10.20
N SER A 68 4.83 17.37 -10.66
CA SER A 68 5.17 15.97 -10.98
C SER A 68 6.23 15.85 -12.10
N LEU A 69 6.13 16.67 -13.15
CA LEU A 69 7.06 16.66 -14.29
C LEU A 69 8.48 17.12 -13.90
N LYS A 70 8.62 18.08 -12.98
CA LYS A 70 9.93 18.50 -12.47
C LYS A 70 10.66 17.38 -11.74
N ASN A 71 9.92 16.52 -11.04
CA ASN A 71 10.46 15.43 -10.23
C ASN A 71 10.85 14.18 -11.05
N LEU A 72 10.39 14.05 -12.30
CA LEU A 72 10.80 12.97 -13.21
C LEU A 72 12.29 13.02 -13.60
N LYS A 73 12.95 14.16 -13.38
CA LYS A 73 14.37 14.33 -13.71
C LYS A 73 15.29 13.58 -12.74
N ASP A 74 14.79 13.17 -11.58
CA ASP A 74 15.54 12.38 -10.61
C ASP A 74 15.33 10.89 -10.85
N SER A 75 16.43 10.15 -10.94
CA SER A 75 16.51 8.72 -11.27
C SER A 75 16.03 7.78 -10.14
N ALA A 76 15.14 8.23 -9.25
CA ALA A 76 14.76 7.48 -8.06
C ALA A 76 13.84 6.29 -8.40
N LYS A 77 14.33 5.09 -8.05
CA LYS A 77 13.69 3.79 -8.25
C LYS A 77 12.41 3.66 -7.40
N ARG A 78 11.48 2.82 -7.87
CA ARG A 78 10.17 2.54 -7.28
C ARG A 78 10.30 2.04 -5.83
N PHE A 79 9.69 2.78 -4.91
CA PHE A 79 9.32 2.39 -3.54
C PHE A 79 7.98 3.07 -3.19
N HIS A 80 7.30 2.61 -2.13
CA HIS A 80 6.08 3.22 -1.59
C HIS A 80 6.19 4.77 -1.51
N GLY A 81 5.26 5.49 -2.15
CA GLY A 81 5.30 6.97 -2.24
C GLY A 81 6.15 7.56 -3.37
N ALA A 82 6.44 6.79 -4.43
CA ALA A 82 7.03 7.30 -5.66
C ALA A 82 6.09 8.30 -6.36
N LYS A 83 6.65 9.42 -6.85
CA LYS A 83 5.90 10.40 -7.62
C LYS A 83 5.62 9.85 -9.02
N ILE A 84 4.36 9.88 -9.42
CA ILE A 84 3.93 9.48 -10.75
C ILE A 84 3.41 10.72 -11.48
N PRO A 85 3.75 10.91 -12.76
CA PRO A 85 3.23 12.04 -13.52
C PRO A 85 1.72 11.99 -13.58
N LEU A 86 1.06 13.05 -13.13
CA LEU A 86 -0.40 13.10 -13.13
C LEU A 86 -0.97 13.01 -14.55
N THR A 87 -0.23 13.49 -15.56
CA THR A 87 -0.60 13.32 -16.97
C THR A 87 -0.68 11.86 -17.46
N TRP A 88 -0.22 10.89 -16.66
CA TRP A 88 -0.43 9.46 -16.98
C TRP A 88 -1.84 8.97 -16.64
N PHE A 89 -2.60 9.72 -15.84
CA PHE A 89 -3.95 9.35 -15.45
C PHE A 89 -5.00 10.11 -16.27
N PRO A 90 -6.18 9.52 -16.49
CA PRO A 90 -7.30 10.21 -17.10
C PRO A 90 -7.65 11.52 -16.35
N PRO A 91 -7.83 12.66 -17.05
CA PRO A 91 -8.06 13.96 -16.41
C PRO A 91 -9.21 13.99 -15.41
N GLN A 92 -10.27 13.23 -15.65
CA GLN A 92 -11.44 13.14 -14.77
C GLN A 92 -11.14 12.48 -13.41
N LEU A 93 -10.08 11.67 -13.30
CA LEU A 93 -9.65 11.09 -12.02
C LEU A 93 -8.79 12.06 -11.21
N ILE A 94 -8.35 13.17 -11.82
CA ILE A 94 -7.43 14.14 -11.20
C ILE A 94 -8.13 15.46 -10.93
N PHE A 95 -8.84 15.98 -11.93
CA PHE A 95 -9.40 17.33 -11.89
C PHE A 95 -10.89 17.36 -11.52
N SER A 96 -11.52 16.19 -11.32
CA SER A 96 -12.93 16.16 -10.90
C SER A 96 -13.07 16.70 -9.47
N PRO A 97 -14.01 17.61 -9.20
CA PRO A 97 -14.32 18.05 -7.84
C PRO A 97 -14.88 16.92 -6.97
N CYS A 98 -15.38 15.84 -7.61
CA CYS A 98 -15.87 14.63 -6.95
C CYS A 98 -14.78 13.57 -6.73
N SER A 99 -13.53 13.83 -7.13
CA SER A 99 -12.43 12.89 -6.86
C SER A 99 -12.21 12.77 -5.35
N ASP A 100 -11.89 11.56 -4.89
CA ASP A 100 -11.50 11.35 -3.50
C ASP A 100 -10.21 12.11 -3.18
N LYS A 101 -10.15 12.67 -1.97
CA LYS A 101 -9.03 13.53 -1.56
C LYS A 101 -8.50 13.15 -0.19
N PHE A 102 -7.25 13.55 0.04
CA PHE A 102 -6.74 13.69 1.38
C PHE A 102 -7.32 14.95 2.05
N GLY A 103 -7.20 14.99 3.36
CA GLY A 103 -7.63 16.11 4.19
C GLY A 103 -6.95 16.09 5.54
N TYR A 104 -7.33 17.01 6.41
CA TYR A 104 -6.84 17.08 7.78
C TYR A 104 -7.90 16.61 8.76
N LEU A 105 -7.49 15.78 9.72
CA LEU A 105 -8.28 15.40 10.88
C LEU A 105 -8.39 16.57 11.87
N THR A 106 -7.30 17.31 12.06
CA THR A 106 -7.25 18.45 12.98
C THR A 106 -7.73 19.76 12.33
N SER A 107 -8.13 20.75 13.13
CA SER A 107 -8.51 22.07 12.62
C SER A 107 -7.29 22.87 12.17
N ALA A 108 -7.50 23.88 11.31
CA ALA A 108 -6.42 24.78 10.88
C ALA A 108 -5.73 25.47 12.06
N THR A 109 -6.48 25.82 13.11
CA THR A 109 -5.97 26.42 14.35
C THR A 109 -5.01 25.48 15.08
N VAL A 110 -5.35 24.20 15.22
CA VAL A 110 -4.48 23.20 15.86
C VAL A 110 -3.18 22.99 15.07
N ARG A 111 -3.27 22.98 13.73
CA ARG A 111 -2.08 22.91 12.88
C ARG A 111 -1.22 24.15 13.03
N ALA A 112 -1.81 25.35 12.96
CA ALA A 112 -1.10 26.61 13.06
C ALA A 112 -0.38 26.78 14.41
N SER A 113 -0.95 26.27 15.51
CA SER A 113 -0.35 26.41 16.84
C SER A 113 0.93 25.59 17.05
N SER A 114 1.08 24.47 16.34
CA SER A 114 2.08 23.46 16.71
C SER A 114 2.88 22.86 15.57
N LYS A 115 2.51 23.10 14.31
CA LYS A 115 3.35 22.68 13.18
C LYS A 115 4.74 23.30 13.30
N MET A 116 5.75 22.56 12.87
CA MET A 116 7.09 23.11 12.68
C MET A 116 7.15 23.88 11.37
N ASP A 117 7.96 24.94 11.33
CA ASP A 117 8.17 25.70 10.11
C ASP A 117 8.96 24.87 9.10
N PHE A 118 8.56 24.96 7.83
CA PHE A 118 9.29 24.32 6.74
C PHE A 118 10.54 25.15 6.44
N ASN A 119 11.65 24.85 7.11
CA ASN A 119 12.94 25.51 6.92
C ASN A 119 14.10 24.50 6.97
N VAL A 120 15.29 24.94 6.55
CA VAL A 120 16.46 24.05 6.42
C VAL A 120 16.89 23.44 7.76
N VAL A 121 16.69 24.16 8.86
CA VAL A 121 17.05 23.72 10.22
C VAL A 121 16.16 22.56 10.65
N ASN A 122 14.83 22.71 10.51
CA ASN A 122 13.87 21.67 10.88
C ASN A 122 13.99 20.45 9.95
N VAL A 123 14.24 20.66 8.66
CA VAL A 123 14.54 19.55 7.73
C VAL A 123 15.80 18.80 8.16
N GLY A 124 16.86 19.51 8.54
CA GLY A 124 18.10 18.91 9.05
C GLY A 124 17.89 18.10 10.33
N LEU A 125 17.14 18.64 11.29
CA LEU A 125 16.78 17.93 12.53
C LEU A 125 16.00 16.63 12.26
N LEU A 126 15.05 16.66 11.31
CA LEU A 126 14.26 15.48 10.98
C LEU A 126 15.05 14.43 10.20
N ASN A 127 16.04 14.85 9.40
CA ASN A 127 16.98 13.91 8.79
C ASN A 127 17.81 13.21 9.86
N GLN A 128 18.42 13.95 10.78
CA GLN A 128 19.20 13.38 11.89
C GLN A 128 18.34 12.47 12.78
N LEU A 129 17.08 12.84 13.03
CA LEU A 129 16.17 11.98 13.79
C LEU A 129 15.87 10.69 13.02
N GLY A 130 15.60 10.78 11.71
CA GLY A 130 15.40 9.61 10.85
C GLY A 130 16.63 8.70 10.80
N GLU A 131 17.83 9.26 10.75
CA GLU A 131 19.10 8.53 10.84
C GLU A 131 19.21 7.73 12.14
N LEU A 132 18.92 8.35 13.29
CA LEU A 132 18.95 7.68 14.59
C LEU A 132 17.85 6.62 14.76
N MET A 133 16.68 6.82 14.15
CA MET A 133 15.60 5.83 14.12
C MET A 133 15.98 4.59 13.31
N GLY A 134 16.65 4.79 12.17
CA GLY A 134 17.09 3.72 11.28
C GLY A 134 18.50 3.19 11.58
N ASN A 135 19.13 3.60 12.69
CA ASN A 135 20.50 3.19 12.99
C ASN A 135 20.54 1.68 13.30
N SER A 136 21.28 0.95 12.47
CA SER A 136 21.48 -0.50 12.51
C SER A 136 22.11 -1.00 13.82
N ASP A 137 22.94 -0.20 14.50
CA ASP A 137 23.53 -0.56 15.79
C ASP A 137 22.50 -0.80 16.90
N ARG A 138 21.26 -0.36 16.69
CA ARG A 138 20.16 -0.50 17.65
C ARG A 138 19.38 -1.79 17.50
N GLU A 139 19.66 -2.59 16.47
CA GLU A 139 18.92 -3.82 16.20
C GLU A 139 18.93 -4.80 17.37
N ALA A 140 20.08 -4.95 18.05
CA ALA A 140 20.21 -5.84 19.21
C ALA A 140 19.27 -5.48 20.38
N THR A 141 18.72 -4.27 20.38
CA THR A 141 17.78 -3.79 21.42
C THR A 141 16.31 -3.97 21.02
N ILE A 142 16.03 -4.34 19.77
CA ILE A 142 14.66 -4.51 19.27
C ILE A 142 14.13 -5.87 19.73
N THR A 143 13.02 -5.85 20.45
CA THR A 143 12.32 -7.06 20.91
C THR A 143 11.06 -7.30 20.11
N ASP A 144 10.60 -8.55 20.12
CA ASP A 144 9.35 -8.94 19.45
C ASP A 144 8.13 -8.49 20.26
N SER A 145 7.07 -8.14 19.54
CA SER A 145 5.74 -7.90 20.10
C SER A 145 4.98 -9.23 20.28
N ASN A 146 3.77 -9.14 20.79
CA ASN A 146 2.82 -10.26 20.78
C ASN A 146 1.95 -10.32 19.50
N ILE A 147 2.25 -9.48 18.49
CA ILE A 147 1.51 -9.43 17.22
C ILE A 147 2.18 -10.41 16.25
N PRO A 148 1.45 -11.36 15.63
CA PRO A 148 2.01 -12.18 14.55
C PRO A 148 2.49 -11.34 13.36
N ALA A 149 3.62 -11.69 12.76
CA ALA A 149 4.23 -10.90 11.69
C ALA A 149 3.36 -10.81 10.42
N GLY A 150 2.39 -11.72 10.25
CA GLY A 150 1.39 -11.62 9.19
C GLY A 150 0.59 -10.32 9.22
N TYR A 151 0.35 -9.75 10.41
CA TYR A 151 -0.39 -8.49 10.54
C TYR A 151 0.40 -7.26 10.09
N THR A 152 1.73 -7.35 9.96
CA THR A 152 2.54 -6.31 9.31
C THR A 152 2.14 -6.16 7.85
N TYR A 153 2.09 -7.27 7.13
CA TYR A 153 1.81 -7.30 5.69
C TYR A 153 0.30 -7.22 5.40
N PHE A 154 -0.55 -7.72 6.30
CA PHE A 154 -1.98 -7.45 6.24
C PHE A 154 -2.26 -5.94 6.39
N GLY A 155 -1.61 -5.27 7.35
CA GLY A 155 -1.71 -3.81 7.49
C GLY A 155 -1.26 -3.07 6.23
N GLN A 156 -0.21 -3.55 5.55
CA GLN A 156 0.19 -3.01 4.26
C GLN A 156 -0.86 -3.24 3.17
N PHE A 157 -1.43 -4.45 3.08
CA PHE A 157 -2.52 -4.75 2.14
C PHE A 157 -3.73 -3.84 2.36
N VAL A 158 -4.10 -3.58 3.61
CA VAL A 158 -5.19 -2.66 3.99
C VAL A 158 -4.83 -1.20 3.64
N ASP A 159 -3.57 -0.76 3.79
CA ASP A 159 -3.11 0.55 3.30
C ASP A 159 -3.35 0.69 1.79
N HIS A 160 -3.08 -0.38 1.04
CA HIS A 160 -3.25 -0.38 -0.40
C HIS A 160 -4.71 -0.36 -0.85
N ASP A 161 -5.63 -0.84 -0.02
CA ASP A 161 -7.08 -0.73 -0.24
C ASP A 161 -7.56 0.73 -0.12
N ILE A 162 -7.13 1.44 0.92
CA ILE A 162 -7.79 2.71 1.31
C ILE A 162 -7.07 3.99 0.85
N THR A 163 -5.78 3.93 0.46
CA THR A 163 -4.98 5.15 0.22
C THR A 163 -3.89 5.00 -0.84
N LEU A 164 -3.74 6.02 -1.70
CA LEU A 164 -2.62 6.22 -2.61
C LEU A 164 -2.40 7.72 -2.90
N ASP A 165 -1.28 8.25 -2.42
CA ASP A 165 -0.76 9.57 -2.80
C ASP A 165 0.34 9.40 -3.85
N VAL A 166 0.16 10.03 -5.01
CA VAL A 166 1.13 10.03 -6.12
C VAL A 166 1.72 11.41 -6.44
N SER A 167 1.21 12.48 -5.80
CA SER A 167 1.46 13.85 -6.24
C SER A 167 2.21 14.71 -5.22
N SER A 168 2.13 14.40 -3.93
CA SER A 168 2.74 15.27 -2.92
C SER A 168 4.28 15.25 -2.95
N THR A 169 4.90 16.35 -2.54
CA THR A 169 6.36 16.50 -2.49
C THR A 169 6.90 16.61 -1.05
N ILE A 170 8.06 16.02 -0.78
CA ILE A 170 8.73 16.13 0.53
C ILE A 170 9.61 17.40 0.64
N ASP A 171 9.82 18.10 -0.47
CA ASP A 171 10.75 19.23 -0.59
C ASP A 171 10.04 20.60 -0.59
N ALA A 172 8.73 20.63 -0.39
CA ALA A 172 7.95 21.86 -0.30
C ALA A 172 6.77 21.70 0.65
N VAL A 173 6.12 22.81 0.99
CA VAL A 173 4.83 22.80 1.71
C VAL A 173 3.73 22.31 0.77
N ASN A 174 2.85 21.45 1.27
CA ASN A 174 1.68 20.91 0.56
C ASN A 174 0.43 21.13 1.42
N ASP A 175 -0.69 21.45 0.78
CA ASP A 175 -2.01 21.40 1.40
C ASP A 175 -2.65 20.04 1.14
N ALA A 176 -2.96 19.29 2.19
CA ALA A 176 -3.61 17.98 2.05
C ALA A 176 -4.92 18.05 1.27
N ASN A 177 -5.64 19.18 1.35
CA ASN A 177 -6.95 19.33 0.71
C ASN A 177 -6.90 19.42 -0.83
N SER A 178 -5.72 19.63 -1.41
CA SER A 178 -5.49 19.65 -2.85
C SER A 178 -5.00 18.32 -3.41
N ILE A 179 -4.64 17.36 -2.54
CA ILE A 179 -4.08 16.07 -2.95
C ILE A 179 -5.22 15.08 -3.17
N ASN A 180 -5.25 14.45 -4.35
CA ASN A 180 -6.19 13.38 -4.62
C ASN A 180 -5.72 12.08 -3.97
N ASN A 181 -6.67 11.35 -3.40
CA ASN A 181 -6.48 9.95 -3.09
C ASN A 181 -6.78 9.16 -4.37
N MET A 182 -5.78 8.47 -4.92
CA MET A 182 -5.95 7.69 -6.14
C MET A 182 -6.63 6.32 -5.90
N ARG A 183 -7.21 6.15 -4.70
CA ARG A 183 -8.02 5.00 -4.23
C ARG A 183 -9.32 5.49 -3.63
N THR A 184 -10.26 4.56 -3.51
CA THR A 184 -11.46 4.75 -2.68
C THR A 184 -11.05 4.81 -1.20
N PRO A 185 -11.44 5.83 -0.43
CA PRO A 185 -11.24 5.84 1.01
C PRO A 185 -12.33 5.00 1.69
N ALA A 186 -12.43 3.73 1.30
CA ALA A 186 -13.40 2.73 1.74
C ALA A 186 -12.72 1.35 1.79
N LEU A 187 -13.23 0.46 2.63
CA LEU A 187 -12.78 -0.94 2.70
C LEU A 187 -13.58 -1.80 1.72
N ASP A 188 -13.46 -1.50 0.43
CA ASP A 188 -14.25 -2.12 -0.65
C ASP A 188 -13.44 -3.09 -1.52
N LEU A 189 -12.17 -3.33 -1.16
CA LEU A 189 -11.25 -4.23 -1.84
C LEU A 189 -11.01 -3.82 -3.30
N ASP A 190 -10.89 -2.52 -3.56
CA ASP A 190 -10.55 -2.02 -4.90
C ASP A 190 -9.15 -2.52 -5.35
N ASN A 191 -8.28 -2.89 -4.41
CA ASN A 191 -6.99 -3.54 -4.66
C ASN A 191 -7.12 -4.96 -5.24
N VAL A 192 -8.26 -5.61 -5.02
CA VAL A 192 -8.59 -6.94 -5.52
C VAL A 192 -9.48 -6.85 -6.77
N TYR A 193 -10.56 -6.08 -6.68
CA TYR A 193 -11.60 -6.05 -7.71
C TYR A 193 -11.38 -4.98 -8.79
N GLY A 194 -10.46 -4.04 -8.60
CA GLY A 194 -10.32 -2.90 -9.51
C GLY A 194 -11.68 -2.24 -9.77
N ARG A 195 -12.01 -2.00 -11.05
CA ARG A 195 -13.31 -1.42 -11.45
C ARG A 195 -14.36 -2.47 -11.83
N GLY A 196 -14.16 -3.73 -11.45
CA GLY A 196 -15.11 -4.82 -11.68
C GLY A 196 -14.99 -5.53 -13.04
N PRO A 197 -15.69 -6.67 -13.23
CA PRO A 197 -15.54 -7.53 -14.43
C PRO A 197 -15.84 -6.85 -15.76
N ALA A 198 -16.73 -5.85 -15.77
CA ALA A 198 -17.08 -5.13 -17.00
C ALA A 198 -16.01 -4.13 -17.46
N LEU A 199 -15.29 -3.50 -16.51
CA LEU A 199 -14.33 -2.42 -16.82
C LEU A 199 -12.87 -2.88 -16.75
N ASN A 200 -12.57 -3.88 -15.94
CA ASN A 200 -11.26 -4.53 -15.87
C ASN A 200 -11.38 -6.05 -16.08
N PRO A 201 -11.96 -6.52 -17.22
CA PRO A 201 -12.18 -7.96 -17.47
C PRO A 201 -10.89 -8.79 -17.45
N PHE A 202 -9.73 -8.16 -17.64
CA PHE A 202 -8.43 -8.84 -17.60
C PHE A 202 -8.09 -9.42 -16.22
N LEU A 203 -8.74 -8.96 -15.13
CA LEU A 203 -8.58 -9.50 -13.77
C LEU A 203 -9.39 -10.79 -13.53
N TYR A 204 -10.34 -11.12 -14.42
CA TYR A 204 -11.38 -12.10 -14.14
C TYR A 204 -11.40 -13.29 -15.10
N GLU A 205 -11.91 -14.41 -14.63
CA GLU A 205 -12.24 -15.60 -15.39
C GLU A 205 -13.77 -15.76 -15.42
N PHE A 206 -14.32 -15.68 -16.64
CA PHE A 206 -15.75 -15.88 -16.87
C PHE A 206 -16.04 -17.37 -17.02
N PRO A 207 -17.12 -17.88 -16.43
CA PRO A 207 -17.43 -19.30 -16.46
C PRO A 207 -17.72 -19.77 -17.90
N SER A 208 -17.12 -20.89 -18.29
CA SER A 208 -17.40 -21.58 -19.57
C SER A 208 -18.62 -22.49 -19.49
N SER A 209 -19.09 -22.81 -18.29
CA SER A 209 -20.28 -23.60 -17.98
C SER A 209 -20.86 -23.19 -16.63
N GLY A 210 -22.15 -23.46 -16.38
CA GLY A 210 -22.83 -23.07 -15.15
C GLY A 210 -23.41 -21.64 -15.21
N PRO A 211 -23.75 -21.03 -14.07
CA PRO A 211 -24.35 -19.69 -14.03
C PRO A 211 -23.40 -18.63 -14.60
N SER A 212 -23.88 -17.77 -15.51
CA SER A 212 -23.05 -16.77 -16.19
C SER A 212 -22.45 -15.69 -15.27
N THR A 213 -23.03 -15.50 -14.08
CA THR A 213 -22.56 -14.55 -13.07
C THR A 213 -21.60 -15.16 -12.05
N ALA A 214 -21.25 -16.45 -12.17
CA ALA A 214 -20.23 -17.12 -11.34
C ALA A 214 -18.80 -16.76 -11.78
N VAL A 215 -18.53 -15.45 -11.89
CA VAL A 215 -17.25 -14.90 -12.33
C VAL A 215 -16.23 -15.05 -11.20
N LYS A 216 -15.05 -15.57 -11.53
CA LYS A 216 -13.93 -15.74 -10.59
C LYS A 216 -12.82 -14.74 -10.89
N LEU A 217 -11.92 -14.53 -9.95
CA LEU A 217 -10.65 -13.83 -10.17
C LEU A 217 -9.63 -14.81 -10.78
N LYS A 218 -8.83 -14.33 -11.74
CA LYS A 218 -7.74 -15.14 -12.30
C LYS A 218 -6.72 -15.46 -11.23
N LEU A 219 -6.16 -16.66 -11.27
CA LEU A 219 -5.02 -17.07 -10.43
C LEU A 219 -3.73 -17.08 -11.25
N GLY A 220 -2.60 -16.83 -10.58
CA GLY A 220 -1.28 -16.97 -11.17
C GLY A 220 -0.77 -18.40 -11.05
N VAL A 221 0.34 -18.66 -11.75
CA VAL A 221 1.07 -19.92 -11.64
C VAL A 221 2.47 -19.68 -11.14
N ASN A 222 3.00 -20.64 -10.39
CA ASN A 222 4.42 -20.65 -10.03
C ASN A 222 5.27 -21.19 -11.17
N ARG A 223 6.55 -20.83 -11.17
CA ARG A 223 7.57 -21.53 -11.97
C ARG A 223 8.14 -22.67 -11.14
N ASP A 224 8.11 -23.90 -11.66
CA ASP A 224 8.65 -25.05 -10.96
C ASP A 224 10.16 -24.87 -10.69
N ALA A 225 10.52 -24.93 -9.41
CA ALA A 225 11.88 -24.99 -8.90
C ALA A 225 11.97 -25.93 -7.68
N GLY A 226 11.07 -26.92 -7.60
CA GLY A 226 10.99 -27.88 -6.50
C GLY A 226 10.00 -27.50 -5.39
N LYS A 227 10.04 -28.27 -4.31
CA LYS A 227 9.08 -28.22 -3.20
C LYS A 227 9.27 -26.99 -2.32
N GLY A 228 8.19 -26.37 -1.88
CA GLY A 228 8.20 -25.22 -0.97
C GLY A 228 6.84 -24.95 -0.35
N GLY A 229 6.73 -23.79 0.32
CA GLY A 229 5.49 -23.37 0.95
C GLY A 229 5.14 -24.19 2.19
N PRO A 230 3.85 -24.30 2.54
CA PRO A 230 3.40 -25.09 3.67
C PRO A 230 3.76 -26.57 3.54
N SER A 231 3.99 -27.21 4.68
CA SER A 231 4.16 -28.66 4.81
C SER A 231 2.86 -29.33 5.26
N THR A 232 2.68 -30.61 4.93
CA THR A 232 1.69 -31.45 5.62
C THR A 232 1.95 -31.42 7.13
N VAL A 233 0.89 -31.55 7.93
CA VAL A 233 1.00 -31.52 9.40
C VAL A 233 2.02 -32.56 9.88
N GLY A 234 3.07 -32.10 10.58
CA GLY A 234 4.16 -32.94 11.07
C GLY A 234 5.22 -33.36 10.02
N GLY A 235 5.07 -32.95 8.75
CA GLY A 235 5.89 -33.41 7.63
C GLY A 235 7.24 -32.70 7.43
N GLY A 236 7.46 -31.54 8.03
CA GLY A 236 8.70 -30.76 7.84
C GLY A 236 9.05 -30.52 6.37
N ILE A 237 10.34 -30.55 6.02
CA ILE A 237 10.77 -30.43 4.61
C ILE A 237 10.16 -31.52 3.71
N ALA A 238 10.01 -32.74 4.23
CA ALA A 238 9.51 -33.88 3.47
C ALA A 238 8.02 -33.76 3.10
N GLY A 239 7.25 -33.01 3.89
CA GLY A 239 5.82 -32.77 3.70
C GLY A 239 5.49 -31.63 2.74
N MET A 240 6.48 -30.87 2.25
CA MET A 240 6.26 -29.83 1.23
C MET A 240 5.96 -30.46 -0.15
N GLN A 241 5.17 -29.76 -0.96
CA GLN A 241 4.84 -30.12 -2.34
C GLN A 241 5.33 -29.06 -3.33
N ILE A 242 5.33 -29.41 -4.62
CA ILE A 242 5.58 -28.44 -5.69
C ILE A 242 4.33 -27.58 -5.83
N GLN A 243 4.46 -26.32 -5.46
CA GLN A 243 3.36 -25.36 -5.50
C GLN A 243 3.12 -24.85 -6.92
N THR A 244 1.87 -24.77 -7.33
CA THR A 244 1.51 -24.38 -8.71
C THR A 244 0.69 -23.12 -8.83
N ASP A 245 0.01 -22.66 -7.77
CA ASP A 245 -0.98 -21.57 -7.81
C ASP A 245 -0.81 -20.54 -6.66
N PHE A 246 0.42 -20.35 -6.18
CA PHE A 246 0.81 -19.44 -5.10
C PHE A 246 1.51 -18.16 -5.64
N ASP A 247 1.07 -17.68 -6.80
CA ASP A 247 1.46 -16.38 -7.34
C ASP A 247 0.22 -15.64 -7.87
N VAL A 248 0.36 -14.34 -8.09
CA VAL A 248 -0.65 -13.53 -8.79
C VAL A 248 -0.58 -13.75 -10.30
N PRO A 249 -1.65 -13.51 -11.07
CA PRO A 249 -1.60 -13.59 -12.52
C PRO A 249 -0.54 -12.62 -13.08
N ARG A 250 0.23 -13.06 -14.07
CA ARG A 250 1.30 -12.25 -14.67
C ARG A 250 1.16 -12.15 -16.18
N MET A 251 1.48 -10.98 -16.73
CA MET A 251 1.57 -10.79 -18.17
C MET A 251 2.76 -11.55 -18.75
N SER A 252 2.51 -12.36 -19.77
CA SER A 252 3.55 -13.07 -20.50
C SER A 252 4.63 -12.11 -21.04
N GLY A 253 5.89 -12.53 -20.95
CA GLY A 253 7.07 -11.78 -21.42
C GLY A 253 7.58 -10.66 -20.50
N THR A 254 6.72 -10.01 -19.71
CA THR A 254 7.14 -8.94 -18.78
C THR A 254 7.12 -9.34 -17.32
N ASN A 255 6.32 -10.36 -16.98
CA ASN A 255 6.02 -10.80 -15.61
C ASN A 255 5.35 -9.73 -14.73
N THR A 256 4.78 -8.68 -15.34
CA THR A 256 4.01 -7.66 -14.62
C THR A 256 2.78 -8.32 -14.00
N ALA A 257 2.57 -8.13 -12.70
CA ALA A 257 1.36 -8.59 -12.02
C ALA A 257 0.09 -7.94 -12.61
N VAL A 258 -0.94 -8.75 -12.78
CA VAL A 258 -2.27 -8.38 -13.30
C VAL A 258 -3.25 -8.41 -12.14
N ILE A 259 -3.20 -7.36 -11.32
CA ILE A 259 -3.94 -7.20 -10.05
C ILE A 259 -4.51 -5.78 -9.93
N GLY A 260 -5.48 -5.58 -9.03
CA GLY A 260 -6.18 -4.29 -8.88
C GLY A 260 -5.28 -3.15 -8.39
N ASP A 261 -4.36 -3.42 -7.44
CA ASP A 261 -3.29 -2.50 -7.06
C ASP A 261 -1.90 -3.08 -7.36
N PRO A 262 -1.10 -2.46 -8.24
CA PRO A 262 0.25 -2.95 -8.53
C PRO A 262 1.20 -2.92 -7.32
N ARG A 263 0.91 -2.15 -6.26
CA ARG A 263 1.70 -2.14 -5.02
C ARG A 263 1.61 -3.44 -4.24
N ASN A 264 0.57 -4.25 -4.48
CA ASN A 264 0.50 -5.59 -3.90
C ASN A 264 1.53 -6.57 -4.50
N ASP A 265 2.29 -6.19 -5.54
CA ASP A 265 3.46 -6.94 -6.09
C ASP A 265 4.81 -6.35 -5.60
N GLU A 266 4.82 -5.63 -4.48
CA GLU A 266 6.03 -4.98 -3.96
C GLU A 266 6.99 -5.97 -3.29
N ASN A 267 6.48 -6.83 -2.41
CA ASN A 267 7.23 -7.85 -1.70
C ASN A 267 6.45 -9.19 -1.73
N LEU A 268 7.17 -10.29 -1.56
CA LEU A 268 6.61 -11.64 -1.65
C LEU A 268 5.41 -11.88 -0.73
N PHE A 269 5.44 -11.37 0.50
CA PHE A 269 4.41 -11.62 1.50
C PHE A 269 3.08 -10.97 1.10
N VAL A 270 3.11 -9.71 0.65
CA VAL A 270 1.89 -9.02 0.17
C VAL A 270 1.41 -9.62 -1.14
N ALA A 271 2.30 -10.02 -2.05
CA ALA A 271 1.91 -10.65 -3.32
C ALA A 271 1.21 -11.99 -3.10
N GLN A 272 1.70 -12.82 -2.17
CA GLN A 272 1.04 -14.08 -1.83
C GLN A 272 -0.22 -13.87 -1.00
N PHE A 273 -0.30 -12.82 -0.17
CA PHE A 273 -1.56 -12.46 0.49
C PHE A 273 -2.61 -11.97 -0.53
N GLN A 274 -2.20 -11.24 -1.57
CA GLN A 274 -3.06 -10.91 -2.71
C GLN A 274 -3.58 -12.20 -3.37
N SER A 275 -2.70 -13.16 -3.67
CA SER A 275 -3.12 -14.47 -4.20
C SER A 275 -4.12 -15.18 -3.29
N ALA A 276 -3.90 -15.18 -1.97
CA ALA A 276 -4.84 -15.71 -0.98
C ALA A 276 -6.22 -15.04 -1.05
N MET A 277 -6.28 -13.71 -1.23
CA MET A 277 -7.54 -12.99 -1.42
C MET A 277 -8.26 -13.33 -2.75
N LEU A 278 -7.51 -13.60 -3.83
CA LEU A 278 -8.10 -14.08 -5.08
C LEU A 278 -8.73 -15.47 -4.89
N LYS A 279 -8.00 -16.39 -4.24
CA LYS A 279 -8.49 -17.74 -3.89
C LYS A 279 -9.70 -17.67 -2.95
N PHE A 280 -9.67 -16.76 -1.96
CA PHE A 280 -10.77 -16.55 -1.02
C PHE A 280 -12.07 -16.19 -1.75
N HIS A 281 -12.03 -15.21 -2.65
CA HIS A 281 -13.20 -14.86 -3.46
C HIS A 281 -13.70 -16.03 -4.31
N ASN A 282 -12.79 -16.74 -4.98
CA ASN A 282 -13.16 -17.86 -5.84
C ASN A 282 -13.86 -18.98 -5.07
N ALA A 283 -13.40 -19.29 -3.86
CA ALA A 283 -14.04 -20.27 -2.99
C ALA A 283 -15.40 -19.79 -2.46
N VAL A 284 -15.57 -18.49 -2.19
CA VAL A 284 -16.89 -17.93 -1.85
C VAL A 284 -17.86 -17.99 -3.05
N VAL A 285 -17.39 -17.74 -4.27
CA VAL A 285 -18.20 -17.97 -5.49
C VAL A 285 -18.70 -19.40 -5.54
N ASP A 286 -17.84 -20.38 -5.29
CA ASP A 286 -18.21 -21.80 -5.27
C ASP A 286 -19.28 -22.11 -4.20
N ILE A 287 -19.17 -21.53 -3.00
CA ILE A 287 -20.21 -21.65 -1.96
C ILE A 287 -21.54 -21.06 -2.43
N VAL A 288 -21.53 -19.88 -3.04
CA VAL A 288 -22.75 -19.22 -3.52
C VAL A 288 -23.40 -20.06 -4.63
N VAL A 289 -22.62 -20.61 -5.57
CA VAL A 289 -23.12 -21.56 -6.59
C VAL A 289 -23.73 -22.79 -5.92
N ALA A 290 -23.00 -23.42 -5.00
CA ALA A 290 -23.43 -24.65 -4.33
C ALA A 290 -24.69 -24.47 -3.47
N SER A 291 -24.94 -23.26 -2.96
CA SER A 291 -26.16 -22.96 -2.21
C SER A 291 -27.42 -22.85 -3.09
N GLY A 292 -27.28 -22.89 -4.42
CA GLY A 292 -28.39 -22.71 -5.35
C GLY A 292 -28.88 -21.26 -5.42
N PHE A 293 -28.04 -20.29 -5.08
CA PHE A 293 -28.39 -18.87 -5.09
C PHE A 293 -28.82 -18.43 -6.50
N THR A 294 -30.02 -17.85 -6.60
CA THR A 294 -30.66 -17.49 -7.88
C THR A 294 -30.38 -16.05 -8.33
N GLY A 295 -29.72 -15.25 -7.50
CA GLY A 295 -29.34 -13.87 -7.82
C GLY A 295 -28.01 -13.75 -8.57
N ASP A 296 -27.44 -12.54 -8.60
CA ASP A 296 -26.11 -12.32 -9.17
C ASP A 296 -25.02 -12.86 -8.22
N ILE A 297 -24.38 -13.96 -8.63
CA ILE A 297 -23.43 -14.72 -7.83
C ILE A 297 -22.17 -13.91 -7.53
N PHE A 298 -21.66 -13.16 -8.51
CA PHE A 298 -20.47 -12.33 -8.30
C PHE A 298 -20.74 -11.21 -7.30
N VAL A 299 -21.89 -10.54 -7.43
CA VAL A 299 -22.28 -9.47 -6.50
C VAL A 299 -22.43 -10.03 -5.08
N GLU A 300 -23.10 -11.18 -4.92
CA GLU A 300 -23.27 -11.82 -3.62
C GLU A 300 -21.92 -12.27 -3.03
N ALA A 301 -21.07 -12.93 -3.82
CA ALA A 301 -19.75 -13.36 -3.37
C ALA A 301 -18.86 -12.18 -2.99
N LYS A 302 -18.81 -11.12 -3.80
CA LYS A 302 -18.08 -9.88 -3.45
C LYS A 302 -18.59 -9.31 -2.13
N LYS A 303 -19.91 -9.21 -1.96
CA LYS A 303 -20.54 -8.71 -0.73
C LYS A 303 -20.09 -9.53 0.49
N ILE A 304 -20.17 -10.86 0.41
CA ILE A 304 -19.77 -11.77 1.48
C ILE A 304 -18.28 -11.60 1.82
N VAL A 305 -17.40 -11.62 0.80
CA VAL A 305 -15.96 -11.43 0.97
C VAL A 305 -15.65 -10.09 1.63
N THR A 306 -16.25 -9.00 1.13
CA THR A 306 -16.04 -7.65 1.67
C THR A 306 -16.48 -7.56 3.13
N HIS A 307 -17.63 -8.12 3.53
CA HIS A 307 -18.06 -8.07 4.94
C HIS A 307 -17.19 -8.89 5.87
N HIS A 308 -16.75 -10.07 5.45
CA HIS A 308 -15.83 -10.89 6.25
C HIS A 308 -14.45 -10.23 6.37
N TYR A 309 -13.96 -9.60 5.29
CA TYR A 309 -12.74 -8.79 5.33
C TYR A 309 -12.88 -7.58 6.25
N GLN A 310 -13.94 -6.78 6.12
CA GLN A 310 -14.19 -5.63 6.99
C GLN A 310 -14.30 -6.05 8.46
N TRP A 311 -14.98 -7.19 8.73
CA TRP A 311 -15.04 -7.76 10.07
C TRP A 311 -13.65 -8.12 10.59
N ALA A 312 -12.82 -8.82 9.81
CA ALA A 312 -11.46 -9.17 10.19
C ALA A 312 -10.58 -7.92 10.43
N VAL A 313 -10.73 -6.87 9.61
CA VAL A 313 -10.04 -5.59 9.85
C VAL A 313 -10.42 -5.04 11.23
N ILE A 314 -11.71 -4.91 11.56
CA ILE A 314 -12.14 -4.30 12.83
C ILE A 314 -11.91 -5.20 14.04
N ASN A 315 -12.34 -6.46 13.95
CA ASN A 315 -12.46 -7.34 15.10
C ASN A 315 -11.21 -8.16 15.41
N ASP A 316 -10.24 -8.17 14.51
CA ASP A 316 -8.99 -8.90 14.67
C ASP A 316 -7.78 -7.96 14.50
N PHE A 317 -7.57 -7.39 13.32
CA PHE A 317 -6.42 -6.52 13.07
C PHE A 317 -6.42 -5.27 13.95
N LEU A 318 -7.48 -4.46 13.97
CA LEU A 318 -7.49 -3.24 14.77
C LEU A 318 -7.47 -3.54 16.27
N LYS A 319 -8.06 -4.64 16.75
CA LYS A 319 -7.98 -4.98 18.18
C LYS A 319 -6.55 -5.32 18.61
N ARG A 320 -5.76 -5.95 17.73
CA ARG A 320 -4.33 -6.20 17.96
C ARG A 320 -3.51 -4.91 17.90
N ILE A 321 -3.74 -4.07 16.89
CA ILE A 321 -2.95 -2.86 16.67
C ILE A 321 -3.32 -1.72 17.62
N CYS A 322 -4.60 -1.47 17.86
CA CYS A 322 -5.10 -0.31 18.60
C CYS A 322 -5.55 -0.65 20.04
N GLY A 323 -5.62 -1.94 20.37
CA GLY A 323 -6.22 -2.44 21.61
C GLY A 323 -7.75 -2.53 21.52
N ALA A 324 -8.31 -3.60 22.08
CA ALA A 324 -9.75 -3.89 22.01
C ALA A 324 -10.63 -2.77 22.59
N ALA A 325 -10.22 -2.17 23.72
CA ALA A 325 -10.98 -1.09 24.35
C ALA A 325 -11.11 0.14 23.44
N THR A 326 -10.03 0.52 22.75
CA THR A 326 -10.04 1.65 21.80
C THR A 326 -10.99 1.38 20.65
N VAL A 327 -10.94 0.18 20.04
CA VAL A 327 -11.81 -0.19 18.92
C VAL A 327 -13.29 -0.18 19.35
N THR A 328 -13.61 -0.75 20.51
CA THR A 328 -14.97 -0.71 21.08
C THR A 328 -15.44 0.73 21.30
N ASN A 329 -14.58 1.60 21.85
CA ASN A 329 -14.90 3.01 22.06
C ASN A 329 -15.07 3.76 20.73
N SER A 330 -14.29 3.46 19.70
CA SER A 330 -14.46 4.06 18.37
C SER A 330 -15.79 3.62 17.75
N LEU A 331 -16.12 2.33 17.82
CA LEU A 331 -17.39 1.78 17.34
C LEU A 331 -18.61 2.44 18.00
N SER A 332 -18.53 2.82 19.28
CA SER A 332 -19.62 3.52 19.97
C SER A 332 -19.63 5.03 19.70
N SER A 333 -18.47 5.69 19.77
CA SER A 333 -18.38 7.16 19.81
C SER A 333 -18.32 7.84 18.45
N VAL A 334 -17.78 7.18 17.41
CA VAL A 334 -17.65 7.80 16.09
C VAL A 334 -19.03 7.92 15.46
N VAL A 335 -19.45 9.13 15.11
CA VAL A 335 -20.69 9.36 14.36
C VAL A 335 -20.37 9.78 12.94
N ALA A 336 -20.95 9.07 11.97
CA ALA A 336 -20.88 9.40 10.55
C ALA A 336 -22.18 8.96 9.87
N THR A 337 -22.83 9.88 9.15
CA THR A 337 -24.03 9.57 8.37
C THR A 337 -23.63 8.79 7.12
N VAL A 338 -24.42 7.79 6.73
CA VAL A 338 -24.25 7.09 5.46
C VAL A 338 -24.19 8.10 4.30
N GLY A 339 -23.19 7.96 3.44
CA GLY A 339 -22.94 8.85 2.32
C GLY A 339 -22.29 10.21 2.67
N SER A 340 -22.04 10.51 3.95
CA SER A 340 -21.38 11.77 4.33
C SER A 340 -20.01 11.92 3.65
N PRO A 341 -19.58 13.13 3.23
CA PRO A 341 -18.26 13.33 2.62
C PRO A 341 -17.13 12.88 3.54
N PHE A 342 -16.07 12.33 2.95
CA PHE A 342 -14.88 11.91 3.70
C PHE A 342 -13.63 12.20 2.89
N ARG A 343 -12.61 12.68 3.58
CA ARG A 343 -11.28 12.88 3.04
C ARG A 343 -10.32 12.07 3.89
N MET A 344 -9.47 11.27 3.26
CA MET A 344 -8.51 10.44 3.97
C MET A 344 -7.58 11.34 4.79
N PRO A 345 -7.56 11.26 6.13
CA PRO A 345 -6.77 12.19 6.92
C PRO A 345 -5.27 11.95 6.76
N VAL A 346 -4.49 13.01 6.66
CA VAL A 346 -3.01 12.89 6.60
C VAL A 346 -2.40 12.57 7.96
N GLU A 347 -3.07 12.91 9.06
CA GLU A 347 -2.74 12.44 10.41
C GLU A 347 -2.81 10.91 10.51
N PHE A 348 -3.72 10.29 9.75
CA PHE A 348 -3.81 8.83 9.61
C PHE A 348 -2.74 8.32 8.63
N SER A 349 -2.80 8.72 7.37
CA SER A 349 -2.04 8.10 6.26
C SER A 349 -0.53 8.41 6.24
N VAL A 350 -0.11 9.53 6.83
CA VAL A 350 1.30 9.96 6.91
C VAL A 350 1.81 9.94 8.35
N GLY A 351 0.90 10.06 9.33
CA GLY A 351 1.22 9.99 10.76
C GLY A 351 1.04 8.58 11.33
N ALA A 352 -0.11 8.34 11.94
CA ALA A 352 -0.33 7.19 12.81
C ALA A 352 -0.23 5.84 12.10
N TYR A 353 -0.77 5.68 10.88
CA TYR A 353 -0.80 4.39 10.17
C TYR A 353 0.57 3.94 9.65
N ARG A 354 1.58 4.83 9.69
CA ARG A 354 2.98 4.49 9.40
C ARG A 354 3.66 3.70 10.53
N PHE A 355 2.92 3.28 11.57
CA PHE A 355 3.40 2.34 12.57
C PHE A 355 3.90 1.02 11.96
N GLY A 356 3.36 0.63 10.80
CA GLY A 356 3.71 -0.62 10.13
C GLY A 356 5.21 -0.77 9.86
N HIS A 357 5.93 0.34 9.63
CA HIS A 357 7.38 0.31 9.42
C HIS A 357 8.17 -0.15 10.65
N SER A 358 7.60 0.01 11.85
CA SER A 358 8.23 -0.44 13.10
C SER A 358 7.95 -1.91 13.40
N LEU A 359 6.87 -2.49 12.84
CA LEU A 359 6.53 -3.91 13.01
C LEU A 359 7.42 -4.86 12.19
N ILE A 360 8.14 -4.33 11.20
CA ILE A 360 8.96 -5.09 10.25
C ILE A 360 10.14 -5.74 10.99
N ARG A 361 10.44 -7.00 10.63
CA ARG A 361 11.63 -7.73 11.09
C ARG A 361 12.74 -7.64 10.06
N GLU A 362 13.97 -7.81 10.50
CA GLU A 362 15.11 -7.97 9.59
C GLU A 362 15.08 -9.35 8.92
N ARG A 363 14.67 -10.39 9.67
CA ARG A 363 14.71 -11.77 9.19
C ARG A 363 13.42 -12.54 9.46
N TYR A 364 13.10 -13.42 8.52
CA TYR A 364 11.87 -14.21 8.51
C TYR A 364 12.17 -15.68 8.27
N TRP A 365 11.42 -16.53 8.97
CA TRP A 365 11.18 -17.89 8.51
C TRP A 365 10.13 -17.82 7.40
N ILE A 366 10.49 -18.10 6.15
CA ILE A 366 9.59 -18.04 4.99
C ILE A 366 8.88 -19.38 4.78
N ASN A 367 9.65 -20.46 4.79
CA ASN A 367 9.19 -21.85 4.72
C ASN A 367 10.33 -22.78 5.19
N HIS A 368 10.16 -24.10 5.07
CA HIS A 368 11.18 -25.05 5.53
C HIS A 368 12.51 -25.02 4.75
N ASN A 369 12.55 -24.49 3.53
CA ASN A 369 13.81 -24.25 2.79
C ASN A 369 14.51 -22.95 3.26
N PHE A 370 13.74 -22.01 3.82
CA PHE A 370 14.15 -20.63 4.07
C PHE A 370 13.84 -20.23 5.51
N ILE A 371 14.58 -20.81 6.45
CA ILE A 371 14.24 -20.74 7.88
C ILE A 371 14.69 -19.45 8.61
N ASN A 372 15.52 -18.62 7.97
CA ASN A 372 16.05 -17.38 8.55
C ASN A 372 16.57 -16.42 7.46
N GLN A 373 15.69 -15.95 6.58
CA GLN A 373 16.05 -15.09 5.44
C GLN A 373 15.92 -13.60 5.75
N PRO A 374 16.86 -12.75 5.30
CA PRO A 374 16.70 -11.31 5.31
C PRO A 374 15.42 -10.85 4.59
N LEU A 375 14.81 -9.77 5.06
CA LEU A 375 13.66 -9.13 4.41
C LEU A 375 13.97 -8.75 2.95
N ALA A 376 15.22 -8.35 2.67
CA ALA A 376 15.73 -8.10 1.32
C ALA A 376 15.37 -9.22 0.32
N ASP A 377 15.40 -10.49 0.75
CA ASP A 377 15.10 -11.62 -0.13
C ASP A 377 13.62 -11.67 -0.50
N ALA A 378 12.71 -11.29 0.40
CA ALA A 378 11.28 -11.18 0.06
C ALA A 378 11.02 -10.13 -1.03
N PHE A 379 11.85 -9.08 -1.13
CA PHE A 379 11.80 -8.13 -2.24
C PHE A 379 12.47 -8.68 -3.51
N GLY A 380 13.57 -9.43 -3.38
CA GLY A 380 14.26 -10.06 -4.50
C GLY A 380 13.46 -11.20 -5.14
N PHE A 381 12.66 -11.91 -4.35
CA PHE A 381 11.91 -13.09 -4.79
C PHE A 381 10.75 -12.74 -5.74
N ILE A 382 10.29 -11.48 -5.69
CA ILE A 382 9.18 -10.97 -6.50
C ILE A 382 9.68 -10.01 -7.60
N ARG A 383 10.85 -10.31 -8.19
CA ARG A 383 11.50 -9.51 -9.25
C ARG A 383 12.07 -10.40 -10.36
N ASN A 384 12.14 -9.89 -11.58
CA ASN A 384 12.80 -10.56 -12.69
C ASN A 384 14.31 -10.77 -12.37
N PRO A 385 14.90 -11.93 -12.73
CA PRO A 385 14.35 -13.02 -13.55
C PRO A 385 13.61 -14.13 -12.77
N ASN A 386 13.25 -13.88 -11.51
CA ASN A 386 12.66 -14.88 -10.63
C ASN A 386 11.14 -14.96 -10.65
N LEU A 387 10.52 -14.31 -11.64
CA LEU A 387 9.08 -14.32 -11.85
C LEU A 387 8.72 -15.21 -13.05
N PRO A 388 7.54 -15.87 -13.05
CA PRO A 388 6.62 -16.04 -11.91
C PRO A 388 7.29 -16.69 -10.69
N VAL A 389 6.74 -16.46 -9.49
CA VAL A 389 7.37 -16.87 -8.21
C VAL A 389 7.75 -18.34 -8.26
N LEU A 390 8.98 -18.66 -7.85
CA LEU A 390 9.46 -20.03 -7.79
C LEU A 390 8.66 -20.87 -6.77
N SER A 391 8.28 -22.09 -7.14
CA SER A 391 7.48 -22.98 -6.30
C SER A 391 8.13 -23.31 -4.96
N ASN A 392 9.47 -23.35 -4.89
CA ASN A 392 10.21 -23.59 -3.66
C ASN A 392 10.30 -22.35 -2.73
N TRP A 393 9.95 -21.16 -3.23
CA TRP A 393 9.98 -19.88 -2.51
C TRP A 393 8.63 -19.48 -1.92
N VAL A 394 7.58 -20.29 -2.14
CA VAL A 394 6.25 -20.04 -1.61
C VAL A 394 6.29 -19.86 -0.09
N VAL A 395 5.54 -18.88 0.42
CA VAL A 395 5.50 -18.55 1.84
C VAL A 395 4.63 -19.59 2.53
N ASP A 396 5.11 -20.13 3.64
CA ASP A 396 4.28 -20.89 4.56
C ASP A 396 3.64 -19.93 5.57
N PHE A 397 2.38 -19.56 5.30
CA PHE A 397 1.63 -18.64 6.15
C PHE A 397 1.30 -19.18 7.54
N ASN A 398 1.55 -20.47 7.83
CA ASN A 398 1.46 -21.01 9.20
C ASN A 398 2.49 -20.37 10.14
N ALA A 399 3.58 -19.81 9.62
CA ALA A 399 4.56 -19.04 10.41
C ALA A 399 4.24 -17.55 10.55
N PHE A 400 3.16 -17.07 9.95
CA PHE A 400 2.76 -15.67 9.96
C PHE A 400 1.40 -15.46 10.64
N PHE A 401 0.54 -16.48 10.61
CA PHE A 401 -0.79 -16.49 11.18
C PHE A 401 -0.99 -17.75 12.02
N GLN A 402 -1.78 -17.63 13.08
CA GLN A 402 -1.96 -18.69 14.08
C GLN A 402 -2.94 -19.76 13.57
N THR A 403 -2.58 -20.49 12.52
CA THR A 403 -3.47 -21.45 11.85
C THR A 403 -3.71 -22.73 12.67
N GLY A 404 -2.89 -22.96 13.71
CA GLY A 404 -2.89 -24.20 14.49
C GLY A 404 -1.98 -25.29 13.92
N ILE A 405 -1.41 -25.10 12.72
CA ILE A 405 -0.37 -25.98 12.18
C ILE A 405 0.98 -25.54 12.80
N PRO A 406 1.68 -26.43 13.51
CA PRO A 406 2.94 -26.07 14.15
C PRO A 406 4.04 -25.89 13.09
N VAL A 407 4.83 -24.83 13.26
CA VAL A 407 6.04 -24.55 12.48
C VAL A 407 7.26 -24.45 13.39
N PRO A 408 8.49 -24.70 12.89
CA PRO A 408 9.70 -24.61 13.70
C PRO A 408 9.95 -23.22 14.29
N VAL A 409 9.60 -22.16 13.55
CA VAL A 409 9.74 -20.76 13.97
C VAL A 409 8.48 -20.01 13.57
N PHE A 410 7.79 -19.43 14.55
CA PHE A 410 6.66 -18.53 14.32
C PHE A 410 7.15 -17.08 14.31
N ASN A 411 6.91 -16.35 13.22
CA ASN A 411 7.36 -14.97 13.09
C ASN A 411 6.44 -14.04 13.90
N MET A 412 6.99 -13.38 14.91
CA MET A 412 6.32 -12.28 15.62
C MET A 412 6.74 -10.93 15.03
N ALA A 413 5.84 -9.97 14.88
CA ALA A 413 6.23 -8.62 14.48
C ALA A 413 7.14 -7.99 15.55
N ARG A 414 8.02 -7.07 15.15
CA ARG A 414 8.75 -6.24 16.12
C ARG A 414 7.80 -5.33 16.89
N LYS A 415 8.24 -4.82 18.05
CA LYS A 415 7.48 -3.84 18.81
C LYS A 415 7.26 -2.55 18.04
N ILE A 416 6.14 -1.88 18.31
CA ILE A 416 5.88 -0.53 17.83
C ILE A 416 6.67 0.46 18.70
N ASP A 417 7.80 0.94 18.19
CA ASP A 417 8.66 1.92 18.82
C ASP A 417 9.39 2.79 17.79
N SER A 418 10.29 3.66 18.26
CA SER A 418 11.04 4.59 17.42
C SER A 418 12.30 3.98 16.78
N VAL A 419 12.55 2.69 16.95
CA VAL A 419 13.69 1.97 16.38
C VAL A 419 13.20 1.10 15.22
N LEU A 420 13.79 1.28 14.04
CA LEU A 420 13.38 0.54 12.85
C LEU A 420 14.36 -0.60 12.56
N ALA A 421 13.83 -1.76 12.19
CA ALA A 421 14.65 -2.91 11.82
C ALA A 421 15.44 -2.63 10.53
N ASN A 422 16.62 -3.23 10.43
CA ASN A 422 17.59 -2.91 9.38
C ASN A 422 17.45 -3.76 8.09
N GLY A 423 16.35 -4.50 7.94
CA GLY A 423 16.23 -5.62 6.98
C GLY A 423 16.36 -5.29 5.49
N LEU A 424 16.49 -4.03 5.11
CA LEU A 424 16.61 -3.58 3.73
C LEU A 424 18.02 -3.05 3.37
N GLU A 425 18.94 -2.95 4.33
CA GLU A 425 20.28 -2.36 4.09
C GLU A 425 21.18 -3.16 3.14
N THR A 426 20.95 -4.47 3.04
CA THR A 426 21.75 -5.39 2.23
C THR A 426 21.33 -5.43 0.75
N LEU A 427 20.25 -4.73 0.36
CA LEU A 427 19.83 -4.64 -1.04
C LEU A 427 20.83 -3.81 -1.87
N PRO A 428 21.04 -4.10 -3.16
CA PRO A 428 21.83 -3.24 -4.05
C PRO A 428 21.27 -1.80 -4.11
N GLY A 429 22.00 -0.84 -3.52
CA GLY A 429 21.54 0.55 -3.34
C GLY A 429 20.62 0.77 -2.13
N GLY A 430 20.55 -0.20 -1.21
CA GLY A 430 19.73 -0.21 0.01
C GLY A 430 20.46 0.29 1.27
N SER A 431 21.76 0.56 1.23
CA SER A 431 22.48 1.13 2.38
C SER A 431 21.79 2.42 2.86
N GLY A 432 21.48 2.47 4.15
CA GLY A 432 20.76 3.59 4.78
C GLY A 432 19.28 3.73 4.38
N ILE A 433 18.67 2.75 3.69
CA ILE A 433 17.29 2.89 3.21
C ILE A 433 16.28 3.04 4.34
N MET A 434 16.50 2.43 5.50
CA MET A 434 15.61 2.57 6.66
C MET A 434 15.72 3.95 7.28
N SER A 435 16.93 4.49 7.41
CA SER A 435 17.17 5.90 7.77
C SER A 435 16.53 6.87 6.77
N ILE A 436 16.66 6.58 5.47
CA ILE A 436 16.04 7.37 4.40
C ILE A 436 14.51 7.30 4.47
N LEU A 437 13.93 6.11 4.69
CA LEU A 437 12.48 5.93 4.85
C LEU A 437 11.98 6.68 6.08
N ALA A 438 12.67 6.60 7.21
CA ALA A 438 12.34 7.34 8.43
C ALA A 438 12.38 8.86 8.20
N ALA A 439 13.50 9.36 7.67
CA ALA A 439 13.65 10.78 7.34
C ALA A 439 12.57 11.26 6.36
N ARG A 440 12.26 10.48 5.32
CA ARG A 440 11.20 10.79 4.35
C ARG A 440 9.82 10.86 4.99
N ASN A 441 9.49 9.94 5.90
CA ASN A 441 8.20 9.97 6.61
C ASN A 441 8.09 11.21 7.51
N LEU A 442 9.13 11.51 8.29
CA LEU A 442 9.19 12.71 9.13
C LEU A 442 9.05 13.98 8.29
N ARG A 443 9.79 14.07 7.18
CA ARG A 443 9.74 15.21 6.26
C ARG A 443 8.41 15.32 5.53
N ARG A 444 7.73 14.21 5.22
CA ARG A 444 6.38 14.24 4.64
C ARG A 444 5.39 14.87 5.64
N GLY A 445 5.49 14.54 6.92
CA GLY A 445 4.69 15.17 7.97
C GLY A 445 4.92 16.68 8.06
N LEU A 446 6.19 17.12 7.98
CA LEU A 446 6.56 18.54 7.92
C LEU A 446 5.98 19.21 6.67
N ALA A 447 6.14 18.59 5.50
CA ALA A 447 5.69 19.08 4.21
C ALA A 447 4.16 19.29 4.17
N LEU A 448 3.40 18.40 4.82
CA LEU A 448 1.94 18.51 4.93
C LEU A 448 1.49 19.44 6.06
N GLY A 449 2.42 20.03 6.82
CA GLY A 449 2.11 20.93 7.93
C GLY A 449 1.33 20.23 9.06
N LEU A 450 1.64 18.96 9.34
CA LEU A 450 1.01 18.25 10.45
C LEU A 450 1.30 18.96 11.78
N PRO A 451 0.32 18.98 12.71
CA PRO A 451 0.55 19.44 14.07
C PRO A 451 1.50 18.50 14.82
N SER A 452 2.00 18.95 15.96
CA SER A 452 2.76 18.07 16.84
C SER A 452 1.86 16.97 17.42
N GLY A 453 2.47 15.86 17.86
CA GLY A 453 1.74 14.79 18.54
C GLY A 453 1.03 15.30 19.79
N GLN A 454 1.66 16.17 20.57
CA GLN A 454 1.08 16.80 21.75
C GLN A 454 -0.19 17.60 21.43
N ALA A 455 -0.12 18.47 20.42
CA ALA A 455 -1.27 19.29 20.03
C ALA A 455 -2.39 18.45 19.43
N THR A 456 -2.05 17.38 18.71
CA THR A 456 -3.04 16.42 18.19
C THR A 456 -3.72 15.65 19.33
N ALA A 457 -2.96 15.21 20.33
CA ALA A 457 -3.51 14.58 21.54
C ALA A 457 -4.50 15.50 22.25
N VAL A 458 -4.11 16.75 22.52
CA VAL A 458 -4.99 17.74 23.16
C VAL A 458 -6.25 17.99 22.32
N ALA A 459 -6.10 18.14 21.00
CA ALA A 459 -7.24 18.36 20.09
C ALA A 459 -8.22 17.18 20.06
N LEU A 460 -7.76 15.97 20.40
CA LEU A 460 -8.58 14.76 20.47
C LEU A 460 -8.97 14.39 21.91
N GLY A 461 -8.78 15.29 22.88
CA GLY A 461 -9.17 15.10 24.27
C GLY A 461 -8.30 14.09 25.02
N LEU A 462 -7.06 13.90 24.59
CA LEU A 462 -6.11 12.98 25.20
C LEU A 462 -5.02 13.74 25.96
N VAL A 463 -4.48 13.10 27.01
CA VAL A 463 -3.34 13.62 27.76
C VAL A 463 -2.06 13.44 26.94
N PRO A 464 -1.33 14.52 26.61
CA PRO A 464 -0.09 14.40 25.85
C PRO A 464 1.04 13.78 26.70
N LEU A 465 1.99 13.12 26.05
CA LEU A 465 3.22 12.63 26.68
C LEU A 465 4.01 13.79 27.28
N THR A 466 4.54 13.56 28.48
CA THR A 466 5.50 14.46 29.09
C THR A 466 6.87 14.38 28.39
N THR A 467 7.68 15.43 28.55
CA THR A 467 9.08 15.44 28.08
C THR A 467 9.90 14.28 28.67
N ALA A 468 9.62 13.86 29.91
CA ALA A 468 10.27 12.70 30.51
C ALA A 468 9.89 11.40 29.79
N GLN A 469 8.60 11.20 29.50
CA GLN A 469 8.14 10.04 28.73
C GLN A 469 8.71 10.02 27.32
N LEU A 470 8.75 11.16 26.61
CA LEU A 470 9.34 11.24 25.28
C LEU A 470 10.80 10.76 25.22
N LYS A 471 11.58 11.03 26.28
CA LYS A 471 12.99 10.65 26.40
C LYS A 471 13.24 9.25 26.98
N SER A 472 12.24 8.64 27.59
CA SER A 472 12.42 7.40 28.36
C SER A 472 12.93 6.24 27.50
N GLY A 473 14.03 5.60 27.89
CA GLY A 473 14.60 4.46 27.16
C GLY A 473 15.23 4.80 25.81
N LEU A 474 15.43 6.09 25.49
CA LEU A 474 16.16 6.51 24.28
C LEU A 474 17.68 6.51 24.51
N SER A 475 18.42 6.41 23.41
CA SER A 475 19.88 6.54 23.43
C SER A 475 20.33 7.95 23.82
N ALA A 476 21.56 8.09 24.34
CA ALA A 476 22.12 9.41 24.66
C ALA A 476 22.19 10.34 23.43
N ALA A 477 22.45 9.79 22.24
CA ALA A 477 22.47 10.54 20.99
C ALA A 477 21.08 11.10 20.62
N GLU A 478 20.03 10.28 20.70
CA GLU A 478 18.66 10.76 20.47
C GLU A 478 18.22 11.78 21.51
N VAL A 479 18.51 11.54 22.79
CA VAL A 479 18.20 12.51 23.84
C VAL A 479 18.90 13.84 23.58
N THR A 480 20.16 13.81 23.15
CA THR A 480 20.91 15.02 22.77
C THR A 480 20.25 15.74 21.61
N LEU A 481 19.88 15.02 20.53
CA LEU A 481 19.18 15.61 19.39
C LEU A 481 17.83 16.21 19.78
N LEU A 482 17.04 15.52 20.60
CA LEU A 482 15.74 16.00 21.06
C LEU A 482 15.84 17.29 21.87
N ASN A 483 16.92 17.49 22.65
CA ASN A 483 17.16 18.72 23.40
C ASN A 483 17.81 19.84 22.56
N SER A 484 18.31 19.54 21.37
CA SER A 484 18.95 20.53 20.49
C SER A 484 17.97 21.60 19.99
N ASN A 485 18.50 22.72 19.49
CA ASN A 485 17.72 23.83 18.91
C ASN A 485 16.55 24.29 19.82
N GLY A 486 16.85 24.46 21.11
CA GLY A 486 15.87 24.90 22.11
C GLY A 486 14.82 23.84 22.45
N GLY A 487 15.08 22.55 22.18
CA GLY A 487 14.15 21.47 22.46
C GLY A 487 12.92 21.46 21.54
N ILE A 488 13.05 21.95 20.30
CA ILE A 488 11.91 22.05 19.37
C ILE A 488 11.29 20.68 19.08
N LEU A 489 12.07 19.60 19.02
CA LEU A 489 11.53 18.25 18.82
C LEU A 489 10.82 17.69 20.06
N LEU A 490 11.05 18.26 21.24
CA LEU A 490 10.32 17.91 22.48
C LEU A 490 9.04 18.73 22.64
N SER A 491 9.03 19.99 22.20
CA SER A 491 7.84 20.86 22.27
C SER A 491 6.88 20.70 21.07
N LYS A 492 7.43 20.37 19.90
CA LYS A 492 6.69 20.15 18.64
C LYS A 492 7.05 18.79 18.02
N THR A 493 6.90 17.72 18.81
CA THR A 493 7.28 16.37 18.38
C THR A 493 6.51 15.95 17.12
N PRO A 494 7.19 15.50 16.04
CA PRO A 494 6.52 15.03 14.82
C PRO A 494 5.49 13.93 15.14
N LEU A 495 4.28 14.04 14.58
CA LEU A 495 3.15 13.15 14.91
C LEU A 495 3.50 11.66 14.80
N TRP A 496 4.15 11.23 13.70
CA TRP A 496 4.55 9.83 13.53
C TRP A 496 5.50 9.36 14.64
N TYR A 497 6.58 10.11 14.88
CA TYR A 497 7.53 9.80 15.96
C TYR A 497 6.85 9.78 17.32
N TYR A 498 5.96 10.74 17.60
CA TYR A 498 5.18 10.78 18.83
C TYR A 498 4.34 9.51 19.01
N CYS A 499 3.60 9.06 17.99
CA CYS A 499 2.81 7.82 18.08
C CYS A 499 3.66 6.58 18.37
N LEU A 500 4.87 6.51 17.80
CA LEU A 500 5.83 5.44 18.09
C LEU A 500 6.36 5.51 19.52
N ARG A 501 6.71 6.72 20.00
CA ARG A 501 7.14 6.93 21.40
C ARG A 501 6.02 6.57 22.38
N GLU A 502 4.79 6.97 22.08
CA GLU A 502 3.61 6.70 22.88
C GLU A 502 3.34 5.19 22.99
N ALA A 503 3.41 4.48 21.87
CA ALA A 503 3.31 3.02 21.84
C ALA A 503 4.39 2.37 22.74
N ALA A 504 5.65 2.82 22.63
CA ALA A 504 6.76 2.27 23.40
C ALA A 504 6.60 2.50 24.93
N VAL A 505 6.25 3.72 25.36
CA VAL A 505 6.30 4.10 26.79
C VAL A 505 4.97 3.93 27.53
N VAL A 506 3.84 3.84 26.82
CA VAL A 506 2.52 3.62 27.42
C VAL A 506 2.03 2.20 27.15
N GLY A 507 2.19 1.70 25.92
CA GLY A 507 1.72 0.38 25.48
C GLY A 507 2.77 -0.73 25.49
N GLY A 508 4.02 -0.43 25.89
CA GLY A 508 5.14 -1.38 25.82
C GLY A 508 5.45 -1.90 24.41
N GLY A 509 5.00 -1.17 23.38
CA GLY A 509 5.17 -1.51 21.96
C GLY A 509 4.36 -2.72 21.46
N ASN A 510 3.42 -3.25 22.26
CA ASN A 510 2.56 -4.37 21.84
C ASN A 510 1.26 -3.92 21.15
N SER A 511 0.99 -2.62 21.16
CA SER A 511 -0.08 -1.94 20.44
C SER A 511 0.29 -0.46 20.31
N LEU A 512 -0.44 0.29 19.49
CA LEU A 512 -0.38 1.73 19.48
C LEU A 512 -0.76 2.31 20.86
N GLY A 513 -0.17 3.46 21.18
CA GLY A 513 -0.58 4.26 22.33
C GLY A 513 -1.91 4.99 22.08
N PRO A 514 -2.47 5.70 23.09
CA PRO A 514 -3.80 6.30 23.02
C PRO A 514 -4.05 7.19 21.80
N LEU A 515 -3.14 8.09 21.43
CA LEU A 515 -3.29 8.96 20.27
C LEU A 515 -3.25 8.17 18.97
N GLY A 516 -2.21 7.35 18.79
CA GLY A 516 -2.03 6.56 17.57
C GLY A 516 -3.23 5.64 17.33
N ALA A 517 -3.65 4.93 18.38
CA ALA A 517 -4.78 4.00 18.36
C ALA A 517 -6.09 4.73 18.04
N LYS A 518 -6.34 5.90 18.64
CA LYS A 518 -7.55 6.68 18.38
C LYS A 518 -7.62 7.16 16.93
N ILE A 519 -6.52 7.72 16.39
CA ILE A 519 -6.49 8.17 14.98
C ILE A 519 -6.78 7.02 14.04
N VAL A 520 -6.14 5.87 14.25
CA VAL A 520 -6.30 4.69 13.39
C VAL A 520 -7.71 4.12 13.50
N ALA A 521 -8.17 3.79 14.71
CA ALA A 521 -9.48 3.17 14.92
C ALA A 521 -10.64 4.09 14.49
N ASP A 522 -10.61 5.39 14.83
CA ASP A 522 -11.67 6.32 14.46
C ASP A 522 -11.76 6.50 12.94
N THR A 523 -10.64 6.47 12.23
CA THR A 523 -10.62 6.58 10.76
C THR A 523 -11.29 5.38 10.11
N PHE A 524 -10.93 4.15 10.51
CA PHE A 524 -11.57 2.93 10.00
C PHE A 524 -13.06 2.86 10.34
N VAL A 525 -13.43 3.13 11.58
CA VAL A 525 -14.84 3.10 11.99
C VAL A 525 -15.64 4.16 11.24
N ARG A 526 -15.08 5.36 11.02
CA ARG A 526 -15.73 6.41 10.23
C ARG A 526 -15.95 5.97 8.78
N MET A 527 -14.97 5.32 8.15
CA MET A 527 -15.10 4.78 6.79
C MET A 527 -16.24 3.75 6.70
N LEU A 528 -16.36 2.84 7.68
CA LEU A 528 -17.45 1.86 7.68
C LEU A 528 -18.82 2.48 7.96
N LYS A 529 -18.93 3.37 8.95
CA LYS A 529 -20.22 3.98 9.31
C LYS A 529 -20.82 4.82 8.19
N ARG A 530 -19.98 5.48 7.38
CA ARG A 530 -20.44 6.25 6.21
C ARG A 530 -20.74 5.37 4.98
N ASP A 531 -20.18 4.17 4.90
CA ASP A 531 -20.36 3.26 3.78
C ASP A 531 -21.67 2.49 3.96
N GLY A 532 -22.66 2.78 3.11
CA GLY A 532 -23.99 2.14 3.17
C GLY A 532 -23.96 0.63 2.92
N ASP A 533 -22.92 0.14 2.26
CA ASP A 533 -22.76 -1.29 1.97
C ASP A 533 -21.95 -2.04 3.02
N SER A 534 -21.38 -1.34 4.02
CA SER A 534 -20.54 -1.93 5.05
C SER A 534 -21.28 -2.94 5.94
N TYR A 535 -20.52 -3.83 6.58
CA TYR A 535 -21.09 -4.83 7.49
C TYR A 535 -21.83 -4.18 8.68
N ILE A 536 -21.40 -2.99 9.13
CA ILE A 536 -22.00 -2.28 10.27
C ILE A 536 -23.39 -1.76 9.91
N ASN A 537 -23.60 -1.39 8.64
CA ASN A 537 -24.86 -0.83 8.15
C ASN A 537 -25.85 -1.89 7.63
N LYS A 538 -25.57 -3.18 7.86
CA LYS A 538 -26.51 -4.24 7.46
C LYS A 538 -27.77 -4.25 8.34
N PRO A 539 -28.96 -4.19 7.71
CA PRO A 539 -30.22 -4.35 8.44
C PRO A 539 -30.23 -5.67 9.21
N GLY A 540 -30.57 -5.62 10.50
CA GLY A 540 -30.54 -6.81 11.38
C GLY A 540 -29.15 -7.17 11.93
N GLY A 541 -28.12 -6.39 11.59
CA GLY A 541 -26.74 -6.66 11.95
C GLY A 541 -26.08 -7.68 11.02
N PHE A 542 -24.75 -7.76 11.08
CA PHE A 542 -23.97 -8.76 10.39
C PHE A 542 -23.22 -9.61 11.42
N THR A 543 -23.31 -10.92 11.27
CA THR A 543 -22.51 -11.90 12.00
C THR A 543 -21.80 -12.75 10.96
N PRO A 544 -20.46 -12.89 11.01
CA PRO A 544 -19.74 -13.76 10.09
C PRO A 544 -20.29 -15.18 10.12
N PHE A 545 -20.41 -15.77 8.93
CA PHE A 545 -21.02 -17.08 8.75
C PHE A 545 -20.17 -18.02 7.91
N LEU A 546 -19.11 -17.53 7.25
CA LEU A 546 -18.15 -18.42 6.62
C LEU A 546 -17.46 -19.29 7.67
N PRO A 547 -17.07 -20.53 7.31
CA PRO A 547 -16.28 -21.41 8.17
C PRO A 547 -15.10 -20.67 8.81
N SER A 548 -15.02 -20.78 10.14
CA SER A 548 -13.97 -20.19 10.97
C SER A 548 -13.76 -21.03 12.23
N ASP A 549 -12.67 -20.76 12.97
CA ASP A 549 -12.39 -21.46 14.23
C ASP A 549 -13.43 -21.19 15.33
N ALA A 550 -14.16 -20.07 15.24
CA ALA A 550 -15.15 -19.67 16.23
C ALA A 550 -16.41 -19.14 15.55
N ALA A 551 -17.53 -19.85 15.71
CA ALA A 551 -18.81 -19.48 15.13
C ALA A 551 -19.21 -18.03 15.50
N GLY A 552 -19.63 -17.26 14.50
CA GLY A 552 -19.97 -15.85 14.65
C GLY A 552 -18.78 -14.90 14.76
N ASN A 553 -17.56 -15.39 14.50
CA ASN A 553 -16.35 -14.58 14.37
C ASN A 553 -15.58 -14.97 13.11
N PHE A 554 -14.74 -14.05 12.63
CA PHE A 554 -13.88 -14.26 11.46
C PHE A 554 -12.62 -13.42 11.57
N THR A 555 -11.46 -14.03 11.36
CA THR A 555 -10.14 -13.45 11.55
C THR A 555 -9.35 -13.43 10.25
N VAL A 556 -8.22 -12.72 10.22
CA VAL A 556 -7.31 -12.77 9.07
C VAL A 556 -6.74 -14.19 8.90
N THR A 557 -6.54 -14.91 10.00
CA THR A 557 -6.18 -16.34 9.97
C THR A 557 -7.23 -17.19 9.25
N ASP A 558 -8.53 -16.89 9.43
CA ASP A 558 -9.59 -17.63 8.75
C ASP A 558 -9.57 -17.38 7.23
N ILE A 559 -9.22 -16.17 6.77
CA ILE A 559 -8.96 -15.91 5.33
C ILE A 559 -7.85 -16.82 4.80
N ILE A 560 -6.76 -16.94 5.55
CA ILE A 560 -5.60 -17.77 5.18
C ILE A 560 -5.97 -19.25 5.12
N LYS A 561 -6.71 -19.76 6.10
CA LYS A 561 -7.21 -21.15 6.11
C LYS A 561 -8.16 -21.41 4.95
N PHE A 562 -9.13 -20.50 4.77
CA PHE A 562 -10.19 -20.67 3.80
C PHE A 562 -9.67 -20.58 2.35
N SER A 563 -8.65 -19.75 2.11
CA SER A 563 -7.98 -19.68 0.80
C SER A 563 -7.07 -20.88 0.49
N GLY A 564 -6.84 -21.76 1.46
CA GLY A 564 -6.04 -22.98 1.29
C GLY A 564 -4.52 -22.74 1.20
N VAL A 565 -4.04 -21.51 1.41
CA VAL A 565 -2.61 -21.18 1.30
C VAL A 565 -1.77 -21.62 2.50
N ASN A 566 -2.39 -22.26 3.49
CA ASN A 566 -1.76 -22.79 4.69
C ASN A 566 -1.50 -24.30 4.62
N VAL A 567 -1.88 -24.96 3.53
CA VAL A 567 -1.66 -26.40 3.29
C VAL A 567 -0.97 -26.62 1.93
N PRO A 568 -0.22 -27.74 1.76
CA PRO A 568 0.59 -27.98 0.57
C PRO A 568 -0.17 -28.18 -0.73
#